data_AF-A0A1G0WBZ6-F1
#
_entry.id   AF-A0A1G0WBZ6-F1
#
_cell.length_a   1.000
_cell.length_b   1.000
_cell.length_c   1.000
_cell.angle_alpha   90.00
_cell.angle_beta   90.00
_cell.angle_gamma   90.00
#
_symmetry.space_group_name_H-M   'P 1'
#
loop_
_entity.id
_entity.type
_entity.pdbx_description
1 polymer ?
#
loop_
_entity_poly.entity_id
_entity_poly.type
_entity_poly.pdbx_seq_one_letter_code
_entity_poly.pdbx_strand_id
1 'polypeptide(L)'
;MIRIDDLKQGYLYLIDARNSHLGIWMSKKNSFLISRFKFGDNFLFEEDHWDTGEPYGTVKPIKELEKTPFEADRFLYPYVPDKNRDLLNYLNLMADKYPLDEK
;
A
#
# COMPACT_ATOMS: atom_id res chain seq x y z
N MET A 1 -10.87 11.41 -3.10
CA MET A 1 -10.33 10.05 -3.24
C MET A 1 -10.03 9.81 -4.71
N ILE A 2 -8.88 9.21 -5.00
CA ILE A 2 -8.43 8.91 -6.36
C ILE A 2 -9.21 7.68 -6.88
N ARG A 3 -9.54 7.62 -8.18
CA ARG A 3 -10.20 6.46 -8.82
C ARG A 3 -9.17 5.43 -9.26
N ILE A 4 -9.59 4.17 -9.42
CA ILE A 4 -8.70 3.08 -9.88
C ILE A 4 -7.93 3.47 -11.16
N ASP A 5 -8.61 4.05 -12.14
CA ASP A 5 -8.03 4.37 -13.45
C ASP A 5 -6.95 5.48 -13.40
N ASP A 6 -6.92 6.26 -12.32
CA ASP A 6 -5.93 7.32 -12.10
C ASP A 6 -4.71 6.84 -11.29
N LEU A 7 -4.74 5.63 -10.74
CA LEU A 7 -3.65 5.07 -9.94
C LEU A 7 -2.58 4.42 -10.81
N LYS A 8 -1.32 4.70 -10.48
CA LYS A 8 -0.15 4.24 -11.24
C LYS A 8 0.48 3.03 -10.55
N GLN A 9 0.70 1.96 -11.32
CA GLN A 9 1.35 0.74 -10.83
C GLN A 9 2.67 1.05 -10.12
N GLY A 10 2.85 0.54 -8.90
CA GLY A 10 4.10 0.68 -8.16
C GLY A 10 4.37 2.09 -7.62
N TYR A 11 3.36 2.96 -7.56
CA TYR A 11 3.45 4.25 -6.86
C TYR A 11 2.96 4.14 -5.43
N LEU A 12 3.58 4.93 -4.55
CA LEU A 12 3.20 5.10 -3.15
C LEU A 12 2.13 6.19 -3.04
N TYR A 13 1.11 5.91 -2.25
CA TYR A 13 0.00 6.83 -1.97
C TYR A 13 -0.20 6.99 -0.47
N LEU A 14 -0.62 8.19 -0.07
CA LEU A 14 -1.33 8.40 1.19
C LEU A 14 -2.73 7.83 1.03
N ILE A 15 -3.13 6.99 1.98
CA ILE A 15 -4.41 6.28 1.98
C ILE A 15 -5.13 6.49 3.30
N ASP A 16 -6.46 6.50 3.24
CA ASP A 16 -7.34 6.31 4.39
C ASP A 16 -7.70 4.82 4.44
N ALA A 17 -7.14 4.11 5.41
CA ALA A 17 -7.35 2.69 5.61
C ALA A 17 -7.18 2.30 7.09
N ARG A 18 -7.63 1.08 7.44
CA ARG A 18 -7.70 0.65 8.85
C ARG A 18 -6.34 0.30 9.45
N ASN A 19 -5.42 -0.19 8.62
CA ASN A 19 -4.18 -0.81 9.09
C ASN A 19 -2.93 0.03 8.77
N SER A 20 -3.02 1.02 7.88
CA SER A 20 -1.91 1.86 7.45
C SER A 20 -2.43 3.16 6.82
N HIS A 21 -1.64 4.23 6.88
CA HIS A 21 -1.89 5.48 6.15
C HIS A 21 -1.11 5.58 4.83
N LEU A 22 -0.25 4.60 4.54
CA LEU A 22 0.51 4.52 3.30
C LEU A 22 0.31 3.17 2.61
N GLY A 23 0.28 3.17 1.28
CA GLY A 23 0.21 1.94 0.49
C GLY A 23 0.77 2.10 -0.92
N ILE A 24 1.31 1.01 -1.46
CA ILE A 24 1.80 0.94 -2.84
C ILE A 24 0.70 0.34 -3.73
N TRP A 25 0.36 1.01 -4.82
CA TRP A 25 -0.69 0.54 -5.72
C TRP A 25 -0.27 -0.67 -6.57
N MET A 26 -1.13 -1.68 -6.62
CA MET A 26 -0.98 -2.89 -7.43
C MET A 26 -2.17 -3.03 -8.39
N SER A 27 -2.04 -2.47 -9.60
CA SER A 27 -3.09 -2.40 -10.61
C SER A 27 -3.64 -3.76 -11.05
N LYS A 28 -2.80 -4.81 -11.06
CA LYS A 28 -3.25 -6.16 -11.40
C LYS A 28 -4.20 -6.76 -10.36
N LYS A 29 -4.13 -6.29 -9.12
CA LYS A 29 -4.94 -6.78 -8.00
C LYS A 29 -6.02 -5.79 -7.56
N ASN A 30 -6.00 -4.56 -8.08
CA ASN A 30 -6.84 -3.46 -7.62
C ASN A 30 -6.74 -3.21 -6.10
N SER A 31 -5.55 -3.40 -5.53
CA SER A 31 -5.30 -3.31 -4.10
C SER A 31 -4.02 -2.54 -3.78
N PHE A 32 -3.92 -2.08 -2.54
CA PHE A 32 -2.73 -1.48 -1.98
C PHE A 32 -1.95 -2.50 -1.16
N LEU A 33 -0.64 -2.56 -1.39
CA LEU A 33 0.30 -3.24 -0.52
C LEU A 33 0.70 -2.30 0.61
N ILE A 34 0.43 -2.71 1.85
CA ILE A 34 0.67 -1.92 3.06
C ILE A 34 1.57 -2.67 4.05
N SER A 35 2.17 -1.93 4.98
CA SER A 35 2.75 -2.51 6.20
C SER A 35 1.65 -2.60 7.25
N ARG A 36 1.56 -3.75 7.92
CA ARG A 36 0.58 -3.97 8.98
C ARG A 36 1.25 -4.52 10.22
N PHE A 37 1.05 -3.84 11.34
CA PHE A 37 1.44 -4.33 12.66
C PHE A 37 0.31 -5.13 13.31
N LYS A 38 0.57 -6.38 13.70
CA LYS A 38 -0.42 -7.23 14.40
C LYS A 38 0.31 -8.28 15.26
N PHE A 39 -0.16 -8.46 16.50
CA PHE A 39 0.37 -9.45 17.45
C PHE A 39 1.88 -9.33 17.73
N GLY A 40 2.45 -8.13 17.64
CA GLY A 40 3.88 -7.90 17.85
C GLY A 40 4.74 -8.03 16.59
N ASP A 41 4.16 -8.49 15.48
CA ASP A 41 4.84 -8.64 14.20
C ASP A 41 4.42 -7.56 13.20
N ASN A 42 5.31 -7.26 12.26
CA ASN A 42 5.06 -6.40 11.12
C ASN A 42 5.23 -7.18 9.82
N PHE A 43 4.25 -7.11 8.93
CA PHE A 43 4.24 -7.84 7.66
C PHE A 43 3.52 -7.07 6.55
N LEU A 44 3.73 -7.52 5.32
CA LEU A 44 3.02 -7.00 4.15
C LEU A 44 1.58 -7.51 4.14
N PHE A 45 0.63 -6.61 3.89
CA PHE A 45 -0.79 -6.94 3.79
C PHE A 45 -1.41 -6.23 2.59
N GLU A 46 -2.42 -6.85 1.99
CA GLU A 46 -3.17 -6.26 0.87
C GLU A 46 -4.50 -5.71 1.37
N GLU A 47 -4.82 -4.50 0.96
CA GLU A 47 -6.13 -3.91 1.18
C GLU A 47 -6.73 -3.40 -0.12
N ASP A 48 -7.96 -3.83 -0.41
CA ASP A 48 -8.63 -3.53 -1.68
C ASP A 48 -9.10 -2.08 -1.76
N HIS A 49 -9.01 -1.52 -2.97
CA HIS A 49 -9.50 -0.19 -3.28
C HIS A 49 -11.02 -0.11 -3.10
N TRP A 50 -11.55 1.01 -2.58
CA TRP A 50 -12.99 1.19 -2.35
C TRP A 50 -13.88 0.97 -3.60
N ASP A 51 -13.38 1.30 -4.80
CA ASP A 51 -14.07 1.05 -6.09
C ASP A 51 -14.26 -0.45 -6.43
N THR A 52 -13.61 -1.41 -5.74
CA THR A 52 -13.82 -2.85 -6.00
C THR A 52 -15.17 -3.37 -5.49
N GLY A 53 -15.90 -2.54 -4.73
CA GLY A 53 -17.24 -2.84 -4.22
C GLY A 53 -17.24 -3.43 -2.80
N GLU A 54 -18.42 -3.41 -2.19
CA GLU A 54 -18.64 -4.07 -0.90
C GLU A 54 -18.58 -5.60 -1.06
N PRO A 55 -18.10 -6.36 -0.06
CA PRO A 55 -17.68 -5.96 1.30
C PRO A 55 -16.17 -5.68 1.46
N TYR A 56 -15.37 -5.71 0.39
CA TYR A 56 -13.91 -5.82 0.49
C TYR A 56 -13.16 -4.48 0.33
N GLY A 57 -13.67 -3.57 -0.50
CA GLY A 57 -13.05 -2.26 -0.74
C GLY A 57 -13.14 -1.33 0.46
N THR A 58 -12.03 -1.15 1.18
CA THR A 58 -11.98 -0.29 2.39
C THR A 58 -10.97 0.84 2.28
N VAL A 59 -10.04 0.79 1.31
CA VAL A 59 -8.97 1.79 1.16
C VAL A 59 -9.42 2.92 0.26
N LYS A 60 -9.24 4.15 0.73
CA LYS A 60 -9.44 5.36 -0.08
C LYS A 60 -8.11 6.07 -0.29
N PRO A 61 -7.53 6.07 -1.50
CA PRO A 61 -6.36 6.86 -1.78
C PRO A 61 -6.67 8.36 -1.75
N ILE A 62 -5.82 9.10 -1.04
CA ILE A 62 -5.95 10.54 -0.81
C ILE A 62 -5.02 11.30 -1.75
N LYS A 63 -3.74 10.90 -1.81
CA LYS A 63 -2.69 11.67 -2.50
C LYS A 63 -1.57 10.75 -3.04
N GLU A 64 -1.13 10.97 -4.27
CA GLU A 64 0.09 10.37 -4.83
C GLU A 64 1.33 11.01 -4.16
N LEU A 65 2.27 10.19 -3.72
CA LEU A 65 3.49 10.66 -3.05
C LEU A 65 4.70 10.52 -3.98
N GLU A 66 5.08 9.30 -4.32
CA GLU A 66 6.23 9.05 -5.19
C GLU A 66 6.18 7.68 -5.87
N LYS A 67 6.95 7.55 -6.97
CA LYS A 67 7.20 6.25 -7.60
C LYS A 67 8.15 5.44 -6.70
N THR A 68 7.83 4.18 -6.46
CA THR A 68 8.75 3.30 -5.72
C THR A 68 9.98 2.95 -6.56
N PRO A 69 11.13 2.61 -5.93
CA PRO A 69 12.33 2.18 -6.65
C PRO A 69 12.24 0.73 -7.17
N PHE A 70 11.08 0.08 -7.04
CA PHE A 70 10.90 -1.33 -7.35
C PHE A 70 10.34 -1.51 -8.76
N GLU A 71 10.81 -2.56 -9.42
CA GLU A 71 10.29 -2.97 -10.72
C GLU A 71 8.86 -3.52 -10.60
N ALA A 72 8.10 -3.43 -11.69
CA ALA A 72 6.68 -3.74 -11.69
C ALA A 72 6.35 -5.20 -11.34
N ASP A 73 7.27 -6.12 -11.63
CA ASP A 73 7.15 -7.56 -11.36
C ASP A 73 7.16 -7.89 -9.86
N ARG A 74 7.76 -7.02 -9.03
CA ARG A 74 7.81 -7.14 -7.56
C ARG A 74 6.40 -7.21 -6.94
N PHE A 75 5.42 -6.62 -7.61
CA PHE A 75 4.05 -6.52 -7.12
C PHE A 75 3.13 -7.65 -7.60
N LEU A 76 3.64 -8.58 -8.43
CA LEU A 76 2.86 -9.72 -8.90
C LEU A 76 2.67 -10.77 -7.80
N TYR A 77 3.69 -10.95 -6.93
CA TYR A 77 3.71 -11.96 -5.88
C TYR A 77 4.29 -11.41 -4.56
N PRO A 78 3.59 -10.47 -3.88
CA PRO A 78 4.11 -9.77 -2.70
C PRO A 78 4.23 -10.66 -1.45
N TYR A 79 3.63 -11.85 -1.42
CA TYR A 79 3.60 -12.73 -0.25
C TYR A 79 4.75 -13.75 -0.16
N VAL A 80 5.84 -13.56 -0.90
CA VAL A 80 7.04 -14.41 -0.73
C VAL A 80 7.91 -13.78 0.38
N PRO A 81 7.86 -14.27 1.63
CA PRO A 81 8.31 -13.50 2.81
C PRO A 81 9.79 -13.12 2.76
N ASP A 82 10.65 -14.03 2.30
CA ASP A 82 12.09 -13.76 2.20
C ASP A 82 12.45 -12.82 1.04
N LYS A 83 11.61 -12.76 -0.01
CA LYS A 83 11.92 -11.99 -1.22
C LYS A 83 11.46 -10.53 -1.17
N ASN A 84 10.55 -10.20 -0.25
CA ASN A 84 9.87 -8.89 -0.21
C ASN A 84 10.09 -8.13 1.11
N ARG A 85 11.11 -8.52 1.89
CA ARG A 85 11.50 -7.80 3.12
C ARG A 85 11.89 -6.35 2.84
N ASP A 86 12.45 -6.07 1.68
CA ASP A 86 12.77 -4.73 1.19
C ASP A 86 11.52 -3.87 0.93
N LEU A 87 10.42 -4.43 0.41
CA LEU A 87 9.14 -3.74 0.28
C LEU A 87 8.57 -3.34 1.65
N LEU A 88 8.66 -4.25 2.63
CA LEU A 88 8.22 -3.96 3.99
C LEU A 88 9.09 -2.87 4.63
N ASN A 89 10.42 -3.01 4.52
CA ASN A 89 11.36 -2.02 5.03
C ASN A 89 11.15 -0.65 4.38
N TYR A 90 10.89 -0.63 3.07
CA TYR A 90 10.55 0.59 2.35
C TYR A 90 9.29 1.22 2.93
N LEU A 91 8.19 0.48 3.05
CA LEU A 91 6.94 1.00 3.62
C LEU A 91 7.14 1.57 5.04
N ASN A 92 7.94 0.90 5.87
CA ASN A 92 8.29 1.40 7.21
C ASN A 92 9.08 2.72 7.14
N LEU A 93 10.13 2.78 6.30
CA LEU A 93 10.90 4.01 6.07
C LEU A 93 10.02 5.16 5.58
N MET A 94 9.06 4.85 4.69
CA MET A 94 8.15 5.85 4.15
C MET A 94 7.15 6.33 5.18
N ALA A 95 6.75 5.50 6.15
CA ALA A 95 5.91 5.90 7.27
C ALA A 95 6.63 6.91 8.18
N ASP A 96 7.95 6.76 8.37
CA ASP A 96 8.77 7.75 9.08
C ASP A 96 8.93 9.05 8.29
N LYS A 97 9.08 8.96 6.96
CA LYS A 97 9.22 10.13 6.07
C LYS A 97 7.92 10.92 5.92
N TYR A 98 6.79 10.22 5.86
CA TYR A 98 5.45 10.79 5.75
C TYR A 98 4.64 10.37 6.97
N PRO A 99 4.93 10.96 8.15
CA PRO A 99 4.16 10.66 9.35
C PRO A 99 2.71 11.06 9.12
N LEU A 100 1.79 10.34 9.77
CA LEU A 100 0.41 10.76 9.83
C LEU A 100 0.37 12.03 10.69
N ASP A 101 0.10 13.19 10.09
CA ASP A 101 -0.12 14.42 10.84
C ASP A 101 -1.32 14.19 11.78
N GLU A 102 -1.05 14.08 13.09
CA GLU A 102 -2.10 14.06 14.10
C GLU A 102 -2.83 15.41 14.03
N LYS A 103 -4.08 15.39 13.58
CA LYS A 103 -4.98 16.54 13.66
C LYS A 103 -5.55 16.71 15.07
#